data_AF-A0A2U1KPX8-F1
#
_entry.id   AF-A0A2U1KPX8-F1
#
_cell.length_a   1.000
_cell.length_b   1.000
_cell.length_c   1.000
_cell.angle_alpha   90.00
_cell.angle_beta   90.00
_cell.angle_gamma   90.00
#
_symmetry.space_group_name_H-M   'P 1'
#
loop_
_entity.id
_entity.type
_entity.pdbx_description
1 polymer ?
#
loop_
_entity_poly.entity_id
_entity_poly.type
_entity_poly.pdbx_seq_one_letter_code
_entity_poly.pdbx_strand_id
1 'polypeptide(L)'
;MAFSSFAFAIILAILYIVGCIAIANGDTFSIDLIHRDSVDSPFYDSYQGEFLLNISNGNPLHQVLAIADTGSDLSWIQCEPCIHCYNHTGLLFNPHRSSTYKPVTCDTNTCKVIGIIDANCSLTRNCPL
;
A
#
# COMPACT_ATOMS: atom_id res chain seq x y z
N MET A 1 -50.86 3.56 0.90
CA MET A 1 -49.55 4.27 0.86
C MET A 1 -48.45 3.61 1.71
N ALA A 2 -48.75 2.70 2.66
CA ALA A 2 -47.72 2.02 3.46
C ALA A 2 -46.95 0.91 2.72
N PHE A 3 -47.61 0.17 1.81
CA PHE A 3 -46.99 -0.95 1.09
C PHE A 3 -45.82 -0.55 0.17
N SER A 4 -45.86 0.63 -0.46
CA SER A 4 -44.74 1.10 -1.29
C SER A 4 -43.53 1.58 -0.46
N SER A 5 -43.77 2.02 0.78
CA SER A 5 -42.73 2.43 1.72
C SER A 5 -41.94 1.22 2.25
N PHE A 6 -42.61 0.10 2.53
CA PHE A 6 -41.94 -1.16 2.89
C PHE A 6 -41.07 -1.70 1.76
N ALA A 7 -41.56 -1.68 0.51
CA ALA A 7 -40.77 -2.09 -0.65
C ALA A 7 -39.50 -1.23 -0.82
N PHE A 8 -39.60 0.09 -0.62
CA PHE A 8 -38.45 1.00 -0.72
C PHE A 8 -37.43 0.75 0.41
N ALA A 9 -37.89 0.51 1.64
CA ALA A 9 -37.00 0.18 2.76
C ALA A 9 -36.26 -1.14 2.54
N ILE A 10 -36.92 -2.16 1.97
CA ILE A 10 -36.30 -3.44 1.62
C ILE A 10 -35.25 -3.25 0.51
N ILE A 11 -35.55 -2.46 -0.53
CA ILE A 11 -34.59 -2.16 -1.60
C ILE A 11 -33.36 -1.43 -1.05
N LEU A 12 -33.55 -0.42 -0.21
CA LEU A 12 -32.45 0.28 0.44
C LEU A 12 -31.62 -0.65 1.35
N ALA A 13 -32.27 -1.53 2.11
CA ALA A 13 -31.59 -2.52 2.93
C ALA A 13 -30.79 -3.51 2.07
N ILE A 14 -31.35 -4.01 0.97
CA ILE A 14 -30.64 -4.90 0.04
C ILE A 14 -29.44 -4.18 -0.59
N LEU A 15 -29.60 -2.94 -1.04
CA LEU A 15 -28.50 -2.13 -1.60
C LEU A 15 -27.40 -1.87 -0.56
N TYR A 16 -27.78 -1.58 0.68
CA TYR A 16 -26.84 -1.39 1.78
C TYR A 16 -26.10 -2.68 2.13
N ILE A 17 -26.80 -3.82 2.18
CA ILE A 17 -26.20 -5.13 2.47
C ILE A 17 -25.28 -5.56 1.33
N VAL A 18 -25.68 -5.41 0.07
CA VAL A 18 -24.83 -5.70 -1.10
C VAL A 18 -23.61 -4.78 -1.13
N GLY A 19 -23.78 -3.50 -0.81
CA GLY A 19 -22.68 -2.56 -0.63
C GLY A 19 -21.73 -3.00 0.49
N CYS A 20 -22.24 -3.38 1.67
CA CYS A 20 -21.44 -3.91 2.77
C CYS A 20 -20.66 -5.17 2.39
N ILE A 21 -21.27 -6.10 1.65
CA ILE A 21 -20.61 -7.32 1.18
C ILE A 21 -19.45 -6.96 0.23
N ALA A 22 -19.63 -5.97 -0.66
CA ALA A 22 -18.55 -5.51 -1.54
C ALA A 22 -17.38 -4.88 -0.76
N ILE A 23 -17.65 -4.18 0.35
CA ILE A 23 -16.60 -3.59 1.22
C ILE A 23 -15.96 -4.65 2.15
N ALA A 24 -16.69 -5.72 2.46
CA ALA A 24 -16.24 -6.81 3.36
C ALA A 24 -15.37 -7.87 2.67
N ASN A 25 -15.19 -7.83 1.34
CA ASN A 25 -14.12 -8.56 0.67
C ASN A 25 -12.80 -7.85 1.02
N GLY A 26 -12.19 -8.29 2.11
CA GLY A 26 -11.03 -7.68 2.77
C GLY A 26 -9.71 -7.75 2.00
N ASP A 27 -9.71 -7.46 0.70
CA ASP A 27 -8.51 -7.53 -0.14
C ASP A 27 -7.75 -6.20 -0.18
N THR A 28 -7.97 -5.27 0.76
CA THR A 28 -7.37 -3.91 0.66
C THR A 28 -5.91 -3.87 1.11
N PHE A 29 -5.48 -4.82 1.95
CA PHE A 29 -4.10 -4.92 2.42
C PHE A 29 -3.79 -6.33 2.95
N SER A 30 -2.69 -6.95 2.50
CA SER A 30 -2.19 -8.21 3.06
C SER A 30 -0.68 -8.16 3.29
N ILE A 31 -0.20 -8.90 4.29
CA ILE A 31 1.23 -9.11 4.56
C ILE A 31 1.45 -10.59 4.85
N ASP A 32 2.36 -11.22 4.11
CA ASP A 32 2.90 -12.54 4.45
C ASP A 32 4.38 -12.42 4.81
N LEU A 33 4.76 -12.94 5.98
CA LEU A 33 6.15 -13.01 6.43
C LEU A 33 6.81 -14.29 5.93
N ILE A 34 7.93 -14.15 5.23
CA ILE A 34 8.66 -15.25 4.60
C ILE A 34 10.08 -15.26 5.14
N HIS A 35 10.51 -16.39 5.69
CA HIS A 35 11.91 -16.57 6.08
C HIS A 35 12.75 -16.86 4.84
N ARG A 36 13.80 -16.08 4.57
CA ARG A 36 14.56 -16.19 3.31
C ARG A 36 15.32 -17.51 3.18
N ASP A 37 15.78 -18.09 4.29
CA ASP A 37 16.43 -19.41 4.29
C ASP A 37 15.44 -20.60 4.27
N SER A 38 14.13 -20.35 4.16
CA SER A 38 13.15 -21.43 4.01
C SER A 38 13.20 -21.98 2.59
N VAL A 39 13.20 -23.31 2.44
CA VAL A 39 13.23 -23.99 1.13
C VAL A 39 12.04 -23.63 0.22
N ASP A 40 10.94 -23.17 0.81
CA ASP A 40 9.74 -22.73 0.10
C ASP A 40 9.78 -21.24 -0.28
N SER A 41 10.84 -20.52 0.08
CA SER A 41 11.01 -19.10 -0.22
C SER A 41 11.28 -18.87 -1.72
N PRO A 42 10.59 -17.92 -2.38
CA PRO A 42 10.86 -17.57 -3.77
C PRO A 42 12.26 -16.98 -3.99
N PHE A 43 12.93 -16.54 -2.91
CA PHE A 43 14.30 -16.00 -2.92
C PHE A 43 15.20 -16.77 -1.96
N TYR A 44 15.03 -18.11 -1.91
CA TYR A 44 15.80 -19.00 -1.05
C TYR A 44 17.31 -18.73 -1.15
N ASP A 45 17.90 -18.34 -0.02
CA ASP A 45 19.34 -18.17 0.14
C ASP A 45 19.73 -18.53 1.57
N SER A 46 20.39 -19.68 1.73
CA SER A 46 20.80 -20.21 3.03
C SER A 46 21.85 -19.36 3.74
N TYR A 47 22.47 -18.40 3.05
CA TYR A 47 23.48 -17.50 3.64
C TYR A 47 22.89 -16.16 4.07
N GLN A 48 21.59 -15.93 3.88
CA GLN A 48 20.93 -14.68 4.24
C GLN A 48 19.86 -14.89 5.32
N GLY A 49 20.06 -14.22 6.47
CA GLY A 49 19.14 -14.28 7.61
C GLY A 49 18.05 -13.21 7.59
N GLU A 50 17.77 -12.63 6.42
CA GLU A 50 16.75 -11.60 6.27
C GLU A 50 15.35 -12.21 6.26
N PHE A 51 14.38 -11.45 6.74
CA PHE A 51 12.97 -11.76 6.60
C PHE A 51 12.39 -10.94 5.45
N LEU A 52 11.60 -11.59 4.60
CA LEU A 52 10.92 -10.96 3.48
C LEU A 52 9.44 -10.78 3.82
N LEU A 53 8.84 -9.72 3.31
CA LEU A 53 7.42 -9.40 3.44
C LEU A 53 6.80 -9.37 2.05
N ASN A 54 5.84 -10.24 1.79
CA ASN A 54 4.98 -10.12 0.61
C ASN A 54 3.80 -9.21 0.98
N ILE A 55 3.83 -7.97 0.50
CA ILE A 55 2.87 -6.93 0.83
C ILE A 55 1.98 -6.68 -0.38
N SER A 56 0.67 -6.67 -0.19
CA SER A 56 -0.28 -6.19 -1.19
C SER A 56 -0.93 -4.88 -0.73
N ASN A 57 -0.92 -3.84 -1.57
CA ASN A 57 -1.51 -2.55 -1.25
C ASN A 57 -2.12 -1.86 -2.48
N GLY A 58 -3.00 -0.87 -2.25
CA GLY A 58 -3.51 -0.02 -3.33
C GLY A 58 -4.79 -0.54 -4.01
N ASN A 59 -5.34 0.29 -4.90
CA ASN A 59 -6.47 -0.09 -5.76
C ASN A 59 -6.25 0.44 -7.19
N PRO A 60 -5.98 -0.44 -8.18
CA PRO A 60 -5.93 -1.90 -8.08
C PRO A 60 -4.76 -2.40 -7.21
N LEU A 61 -4.86 -3.63 -6.70
CA LEU A 61 -3.85 -4.24 -5.84
C LEU A 61 -2.48 -4.28 -6.51
N HIS A 62 -1.48 -3.80 -5.80
CA HIS A 62 -0.08 -3.83 -6.16
C HIS A 62 0.67 -4.68 -5.14
N GLN A 63 1.35 -5.71 -5.63
CA GLN A 63 2.12 -6.64 -4.79
C GLN A 63 3.60 -6.27 -4.85
N VAL A 64 4.22 -6.19 -3.68
CA VAL A 64 5.64 -5.87 -3.52
C VAL A 64 6.26 -6.85 -2.53
N LEU A 65 7.45 -7.33 -2.87
CA LEU A 65 8.30 -8.02 -1.91
C LEU A 65 9.28 -7.02 -1.29
N ALA A 66 9.23 -6.90 0.04
CA ALA A 66 10.06 -6.02 0.83
C ALA A 66 10.91 -6.79 1.84
N ILE A 67 11.92 -6.14 2.41
CA ILE A 67 12.69 -6.67 3.54
C ILE A 67 12.05 -6.16 4.84
N ALA A 68 11.86 -7.05 5.81
CA ALA A 68 11.45 -6.65 7.16
C ALA A 68 12.67 -6.09 7.91
N ASP A 69 12.85 -4.77 7.81
CA ASP A 69 13.90 -4.05 8.54
C ASP A 69 13.33 -3.41 9.81
N THR A 70 13.85 -3.81 10.97
CA THR A 70 13.49 -3.23 12.28
C THR A 70 14.45 -2.13 12.73
N GLY A 71 15.51 -1.88 11.94
CA GLY A 71 16.55 -0.89 12.21
C GLY A 71 16.28 0.48 11.60
N SER A 72 15.14 0.69 10.93
CA SER A 72 14.77 1.96 10.29
C SER A 72 13.30 2.36 10.57
N ASP A 73 13.04 3.67 10.51
CA ASP A 73 11.71 4.25 10.77
C ASP A 73 10.81 4.32 9.52
N LEU A 74 11.40 4.24 8.32
CA LEU A 74 10.71 4.48 7.05
C LEU A 74 10.60 3.20 6.22
N SER A 75 9.40 2.93 5.70
CA SER A 75 9.16 1.90 4.69
C SER A 75 9.00 2.55 3.32
N TRP A 76 9.67 2.00 2.30
CA TRP A 76 9.69 2.58 0.96
C TRP A 76 9.68 1.49 -0.12
N ILE A 77 9.21 1.86 -1.31
CA ILE A 77 9.19 1.02 -2.52
C ILE A 77 9.63 1.87 -3.72
N GLN A 78 10.16 1.23 -4.77
CA GLN A 78 10.55 1.96 -5.98
C GLN A 78 9.31 2.40 -6.78
N CYS A 79 9.22 3.70 -7.10
CA CYS A 79 8.09 4.29 -7.83
C CYS A 79 8.46 4.66 -9.28
N GLU A 80 7.48 4.69 -10.17
CA GLU A 80 7.59 5.29 -11.51
C GLU A 80 7.26 6.80 -11.49
N PRO A 81 7.99 7.65 -12.23
CA PRO A 81 9.20 7.34 -12.99
C PRO A 81 10.42 7.23 -12.07
N CYS A 82 11.24 6.21 -12.30
CA CYS A 82 12.45 6.00 -11.51
C CYS A 82 13.67 6.54 -12.24
N ILE A 83 14.45 7.39 -11.57
CA ILE A 83 15.67 7.99 -12.12
C ILE A 83 16.90 7.14 -11.79
N HIS A 84 16.98 6.65 -10.55
CA HIS A 84 18.10 5.84 -10.03
C HIS A 84 17.57 4.57 -9.36
N CYS A 85 17.07 3.64 -10.17
CA CYS A 85 16.57 2.36 -9.68
C CYS A 85 17.69 1.33 -9.54
N TYR A 86 17.61 0.53 -8.49
CA TYR A 86 18.34 -0.73 -8.46
C TYR A 86 17.56 -1.77 -9.27
N ASN A 87 18.30 -2.78 -9.76
CA ASN A 87 17.70 -3.86 -10.51
C ASN A 87 16.83 -4.71 -9.58
N HIS A 88 15.51 -4.66 -9.78
CA HIS A 88 14.55 -5.46 -9.03
C HIS A 88 13.70 -6.29 -10.00
N THR A 89 13.21 -7.44 -9.56
CA THR A 89 12.39 -8.34 -10.39
C THR A 89 10.89 -7.99 -10.33
N GLY A 90 10.49 -7.13 -9.39
CA GLY A 90 9.11 -6.72 -9.19
C GLY A 90 8.60 -5.72 -10.23
N LEU A 91 7.34 -5.31 -10.07
CA LEU A 91 6.81 -4.14 -10.76
C LEU A 91 7.06 -2.90 -9.92
N LEU A 92 7.47 -1.81 -10.57
CA LEU A 92 7.53 -0.50 -9.92
C LEU A 92 6.12 -0.02 -9.59
N PHE A 93 5.97 0.64 -8.45
CA PHE A 93 4.70 1.25 -8.09
C PHE A 93 4.44 2.48 -8.96
N ASN A 94 3.27 2.57 -9.59
CA ASN A 94 2.88 3.74 -10.37
C ASN A 94 1.85 4.56 -9.57
N PRO A 95 2.25 5.72 -8.99
CA PRO A 95 1.35 6.53 -8.17
C PRO A 95 0.13 7.05 -8.94
N HIS A 96 0.26 7.27 -10.26
CA HIS A 96 -0.83 7.76 -11.09
C HIS A 96 -1.88 6.69 -11.42
N ARG A 97 -1.54 5.40 -11.27
CA ARG A 97 -2.46 4.28 -11.52
C ARG A 97 -3.20 3.80 -10.28
N SER A 98 -2.79 4.25 -9.10
CA SER A 98 -3.45 3.90 -7.84
C SER A 98 -4.49 4.94 -7.45
N SER A 99 -5.75 4.53 -7.37
CA SER A 99 -6.85 5.39 -6.95
C SER A 99 -6.81 5.75 -5.46
N THR A 100 -6.04 5.01 -4.66
CA THR A 100 -5.89 5.22 -3.22
C THR A 100 -4.60 5.95 -2.85
N TYR A 101 -3.70 6.17 -3.82
CA TYR A 101 -2.47 6.94 -3.58
C TYR A 101 -2.79 8.41 -3.30
N LYS A 102 -2.16 8.96 -2.26
CA LYS A 102 -2.22 10.38 -1.92
C LYS A 102 -0.83 10.87 -1.54
N PRO A 103 -0.29 11.91 -2.22
CA PRO A 103 1.00 12.47 -1.83
C PRO A 103 0.90 13.12 -0.46
N VAL A 104 1.99 13.04 0.31
CA VAL A 104 2.11 13.75 1.58
C VAL A 104 2.40 15.23 1.30
N THR A 105 1.55 16.12 1.80
CA THR A 105 1.76 17.56 1.63
C THR A 105 2.70 18.12 2.71
N CYS A 106 3.39 19.20 2.37
CA CYS A 106 4.38 19.86 3.24
C CYS A 106 3.85 20.35 4.58
N ASP A 107 2.57 20.70 4.64
CA ASP A 107 1.98 21.26 5.86
C ASP A 107 1.71 20.20 6.93
N THR A 108 1.78 18.92 6.57
CA THR A 108 1.57 17.80 7.49
C THR A 108 2.72 17.67 8.49
N ASN A 109 2.39 17.22 9.72
CA ASN A 109 3.43 16.93 10.72
C ASN A 109 4.36 15.81 10.27
N THR A 110 3.86 14.83 9.52
CA THR A 110 4.68 13.76 8.93
C THR A 110 5.80 14.35 8.07
N CYS A 111 5.48 15.26 7.15
CA CYS A 111 6.51 15.88 6.31
C CYS A 111 7.47 16.74 7.13
N LYS A 112 6.98 17.46 8.14
CA LYS A 112 7.85 18.28 9.01
C LYS A 112 8.85 17.42 9.80
N VAL A 113 8.45 16.25 10.28
CA VAL A 113 9.34 15.32 10.99
C VAL A 113 10.40 14.76 10.04
N ILE A 114 10.00 14.32 8.85
CA ILE A 114 10.94 13.80 7.84
C ILE A 114 11.87 14.90 7.32
N GLY A 115 11.36 16.12 7.16
CA GLY A 115 12.14 17.28 6.70
C GLY A 115 13.21 17.76 7.68
N ILE A 116 13.12 17.39 8.97
CA ILE A 116 14.20 17.61 9.93
C ILE A 116 15.39 16.67 9.64
N ILE A 117 15.12 15.51 9.04
CA ILE A 117 16.10 14.44 8.82
C ILE A 117 16.70 14.52 7.41
N ASP A 118 15.89 14.71 6.36
CA ASP A 118 16.40 14.58 4.97
C ASP A 118 15.59 15.25 3.82
N ALA A 119 14.46 15.90 4.08
CA ALA A 119 13.55 16.35 3.00
C ALA A 119 13.25 17.87 2.96
N ASN A 120 13.68 18.55 1.89
CA ASN A 120 13.19 19.88 1.54
C ASN A 120 11.91 19.77 0.70
N CYS A 121 10.93 20.63 0.97
CA CYS A 121 9.67 20.63 0.21
C CYS A 121 9.87 20.83 -1.30
N SER A 122 9.13 20.05 -2.10
CA SER A 122 9.15 20.17 -3.55
C SER A 122 8.47 21.47 -4.02
N LEU A 123 8.76 21.87 -5.26
CA LEU A 123 8.08 23.00 -5.92
C LEU A 123 6.55 22.80 -6.03
N THR A 124 6.07 21.56 -5.97
CA THR A 124 4.64 21.21 -5.98
C THR A 124 4.01 21.16 -4.60
N ARG A 125 4.72 21.59 -3.53
CA ARG A 125 4.30 21.55 -2.12
C ARG A 125 4.01 20.15 -1.59
N ASN A 126 4.66 19.16 -2.17
CA ASN A 126 4.66 17.78 -1.68
C ASN A 126 5.98 17.49 -0.97
N CYS A 127 5.93 16.59 0.01
CA CYS A 127 7.11 16.03 0.63
C CYS A 127 7.80 15.10 -0.38
N PRO A 128 9.07 15.33 -0.76
CA PRO A 128 9.84 14.31 -1.43
C PRO A 128 10.16 13.22 -0.41
N LEU A 129 9.68 12.01 -0.68
CA LEU A 129 9.97 10.78 0.04
C LEU A 129 10.80 9.88 -0.88
#